data_AF-A0A7Y3VXR8-F1
#
_entry.id   AF-A0A7Y3VXR8-F1
#
_cell.length_a   1.000
_cell.length_b   1.000
_cell.length_c   1.000
_cell.angle_alpha   90.00
_cell.angle_beta   90.00
_cell.angle_gamma   90.00
#
_symmetry.space_group_name_H-M   'P 1'
#
loop_
_entity.id
_entity.type
_entity.pdbx_description
1 polymer ?
#
loop_
_entity_poly.entity_id
_entity_poly.type
_entity_poly.pdbx_seq_one_letter_code
_entity_poly.pdbx_strand_id
1 'polypeptide(L)'
;MKKLFLSLLLFTMPFVVFSQKISKEDFETKYTLLLENLTSEKWKEAEKTTSELLKKIENDTLFSHENKVLRYIFIYTNAGLLNQKVISKEEAYEKIKWLKGKELIMPAHPFSSDSYINVTSLAENNKSTFISMVNNANGTQLFSFEYVTIEDGIKETAAELNGKLIVLSGTLEEISVEGNMLPRYKLIFKKGSYEIIEN
;
A
#
# COMPACT_ATOMS: atom_id res chain seq x y z
N MET A 1 0.09 -62.90 32.74
CA MET A 1 0.10 -61.49 33.19
C MET A 1 0.06 -60.61 31.96
N LYS A 2 -1.00 -59.81 31.84
CA LYS A 2 -1.42 -59.03 30.65
C LYS A 2 -0.56 -57.76 30.53
N LYS A 3 0.19 -57.62 29.42
CA LYS A 3 -0.07 -56.75 28.24
C LYS A 3 0.05 -55.23 28.49
N LEU A 4 0.70 -54.58 27.51
CA LEU A 4 0.73 -53.15 27.16
C LEU A 4 1.77 -52.26 27.84
N PHE A 5 3.01 -52.36 27.36
CA PHE A 5 3.98 -51.25 27.30
C PHE A 5 4.31 -51.02 25.82
N LEU A 6 3.41 -50.38 25.08
CA LEU A 6 3.68 -49.95 23.72
C LEU A 6 2.70 -48.84 23.33
N SER A 7 3.13 -47.58 23.46
CA SER A 7 2.72 -46.44 22.61
C SER A 7 3.11 -45.12 23.30
N LEU A 8 4.40 -44.78 23.23
CA LEU A 8 4.84 -43.40 23.41
C LEU A 8 5.95 -43.10 22.39
N LEU A 9 5.61 -43.29 21.12
CA LEU A 9 6.36 -42.70 20.00
C LEU A 9 5.50 -41.56 19.47
N LEU A 10 5.41 -40.47 20.24
CA LEU A 10 4.82 -39.23 19.77
C LEU A 10 5.74 -38.69 18.68
N PHE A 11 5.29 -38.96 17.47
CA PHE A 11 5.84 -38.59 16.19
C PHE A 11 5.96 -37.06 16.13
N THR A 12 7.10 -36.51 16.57
CA THR A 12 7.48 -35.13 16.28
C THR A 12 7.86 -35.06 14.81
N MET A 13 6.86 -35.06 13.93
CA MET A 13 7.07 -34.63 12.54
C MET A 13 7.46 -33.15 12.59
N PRO A 14 8.67 -32.77 12.17
CA PRO A 14 8.91 -31.38 11.84
C PRO A 14 7.97 -31.08 10.67
N PHE A 15 6.95 -30.26 10.92
CA PHE A 15 6.19 -29.62 9.86
C PHE A 15 7.16 -28.71 9.13
N VAL A 16 7.89 -29.26 8.15
CA VAL A 16 8.60 -28.47 7.17
C VAL A 16 7.51 -27.88 6.28
N VAL A 17 7.00 -26.72 6.70
CA VAL A 17 6.12 -25.90 5.88
C VAL A 17 6.96 -25.42 4.71
N PHE A 18 6.97 -26.20 3.63
CA PHE A 18 7.45 -25.74 2.34
C PHE A 18 6.46 -24.68 1.86
N SER A 19 6.74 -23.42 2.19
CA SER A 19 6.11 -22.30 1.52
C SER A 19 6.47 -22.41 0.04
N GLN A 20 5.51 -22.78 -0.80
CA GLN A 20 5.72 -22.84 -2.24
C GLN A 20 6.06 -21.43 -2.72
N LYS A 21 7.29 -21.24 -3.18
CA LYS A 21 7.71 -19.99 -3.81
C LYS A 21 6.82 -19.74 -5.03
N ILE A 22 6.27 -18.53 -5.12
CA ILE A 22 5.49 -18.12 -6.28
C ILE A 22 6.41 -18.00 -7.51
N SER A 23 5.98 -18.52 -8.66
CA SER A 23 6.70 -18.27 -9.92
C SER A 23 6.42 -16.84 -10.39
N LYS A 24 7.32 -16.28 -11.20
CA LYS A 24 7.08 -14.96 -11.80
C LYS A 24 5.77 -14.93 -12.61
N GLU A 25 5.48 -15.99 -13.36
CA GLU A 25 4.25 -16.10 -14.14
C GLU A 25 2.97 -16.14 -13.28
N ASP A 26 2.96 -16.89 -12.17
CA ASP A 26 1.81 -16.89 -11.22
C ASP A 26 1.66 -15.51 -10.56
N PHE A 27 2.77 -14.85 -10.26
CA PHE A 27 2.75 -13.48 -9.73
C PHE A 27 2.10 -12.52 -10.74
N GLU A 28 2.59 -12.46 -11.98
CA GLU A 28 2.06 -11.55 -13.02
C GLU A 28 0.58 -11.79 -13.28
N THR A 29 0.15 -13.05 -13.33
CA THR A 29 -1.26 -13.42 -13.53
C THR A 29 -2.14 -12.88 -12.39
N LYS A 30 -1.72 -13.08 -11.14
CA LYS A 30 -2.43 -12.58 -9.96
C LYS A 30 -2.38 -11.07 -9.84
N TYR A 31 -1.26 -10.46 -10.21
CA TYR A 31 -1.08 -9.03 -10.21
C TYR A 31 -1.99 -8.36 -11.25
N THR A 32 -2.09 -8.93 -12.46
CA THR A 32 -3.04 -8.48 -13.49
C THR A 32 -4.48 -8.52 -12.99
N LEU A 33 -4.89 -9.65 -12.37
CA LEU A 33 -6.22 -9.76 -11.76
C LEU A 33 -6.45 -8.73 -10.64
N LEU A 34 -5.41 -8.41 -9.85
CA LEU A 34 -5.48 -7.36 -8.85
C LEU A 34 -5.75 -5.99 -9.50
N LEU A 35 -5.04 -5.64 -10.57
CA LEU A 35 -5.25 -4.39 -11.29
C LEU A 35 -6.66 -4.28 -11.88
N GLU A 36 -7.20 -5.38 -12.42
CA GLU A 36 -8.58 -5.44 -12.93
C GLU A 36 -9.61 -5.20 -11.81
N ASN A 37 -9.41 -5.81 -10.64
CA ASN A 37 -10.28 -5.63 -9.48
C ASN A 37 -10.20 -4.19 -8.93
N LEU A 38 -9.01 -3.60 -8.88
CA LEU A 38 -8.82 -2.19 -8.49
C LEU A 38 -9.54 -1.24 -9.43
N THR A 39 -9.37 -1.43 -10.75
CA THR A 39 -10.03 -0.61 -11.78
C THR A 39 -11.55 -0.71 -11.70
N SER A 40 -12.07 -1.89 -11.36
CA SER A 40 -13.51 -2.13 -11.20
C SER A 40 -14.03 -1.82 -9.78
N GLU A 41 -13.20 -1.25 -8.90
CA GLU A 41 -13.53 -0.95 -7.49
C GLU A 41 -14.07 -2.17 -6.70
N LYS A 42 -13.65 -3.39 -7.06
CA LYS A 42 -13.96 -4.64 -6.36
C LYS A 42 -13.05 -4.79 -5.14
N TRP A 43 -13.24 -3.93 -4.14
CA TRP A 43 -12.28 -3.76 -3.05
C TRP A 43 -12.04 -5.01 -2.20
N LYS A 44 -13.07 -5.85 -2.02
CA LYS A 44 -12.95 -7.08 -1.23
C LYS A 44 -12.06 -8.11 -1.95
N GLU A 45 -12.27 -8.27 -3.25
CA GLU A 45 -11.47 -9.14 -4.10
C GLU A 45 -10.05 -8.61 -4.26
N ALA A 46 -9.90 -7.29 -4.41
CA ALA A 46 -8.60 -6.63 -4.48
C ALA A 46 -7.81 -6.76 -3.16
N GLU A 47 -8.42 -6.52 -2.00
CA GLU A 47 -7.77 -6.66 -0.68
C GLU A 47 -7.31 -8.10 -0.45
N LYS A 48 -8.18 -9.07 -0.76
CA LYS A 48 -7.86 -10.50 -0.66
C LYS A 48 -6.66 -10.85 -1.53
N THR A 49 -6.70 -10.47 -2.81
CA THR A 49 -5.64 -10.80 -3.77
C THR A 49 -4.31 -10.14 -3.36
N THR A 50 -4.35 -8.89 -2.91
CA THR A 50 -3.16 -8.17 -2.42
C THR A 50 -2.59 -8.82 -1.16
N SER A 51 -3.43 -9.20 -0.20
CA SER A 51 -3.00 -9.88 1.04
C SER A 51 -2.33 -11.23 0.72
N GLU A 52 -2.90 -12.00 -0.20
CA GLU A 52 -2.31 -13.27 -0.65
C GLU A 52 -0.95 -13.07 -1.33
N LEU A 53 -0.84 -12.07 -2.22
CA LEU A 53 0.43 -11.74 -2.88
C LEU A 53 1.49 -11.32 -1.86
N LEU A 54 1.17 -10.38 -0.96
CA LEU A 54 2.10 -9.90 0.08
C LEU A 54 2.66 -11.04 0.92
N LYS A 55 1.81 -11.96 1.39
CA LYS A 55 2.24 -13.12 2.18
C LYS A 55 3.20 -14.04 1.42
N LYS A 56 2.99 -14.20 0.11
CA LYS A 56 3.83 -15.06 -0.72
C LYS A 56 5.21 -14.46 -1.01
N ILE A 57 5.30 -13.14 -1.11
CA ILE A 57 6.54 -12.45 -1.54
C ILE A 57 7.28 -11.72 -0.42
N GLU A 58 6.76 -11.68 0.81
CA GLU A 58 7.24 -10.78 1.88
C GLU A 58 8.76 -10.84 2.10
N ASN A 59 9.33 -12.04 1.99
CA ASN A 59 10.75 -12.31 2.22
C ASN A 59 11.52 -12.72 0.96
N ASP A 60 10.93 -12.52 -0.23
CA ASP A 60 11.57 -12.83 -1.50
C ASP A 60 12.24 -11.57 -2.07
N THR A 61 13.56 -11.58 -2.12
CA THR A 61 14.36 -10.45 -2.63
C THR A 61 14.12 -10.18 -4.12
N LEU A 62 13.69 -11.20 -4.88
CA LEU A 62 13.35 -11.04 -6.29
C LEU A 62 12.14 -10.13 -6.50
N PHE A 63 11.26 -10.04 -5.50
CA PHE A 63 10.04 -9.23 -5.53
C PHE A 63 10.12 -8.04 -4.57
N SER A 64 11.33 -7.56 -4.27
CA SER A 64 11.53 -6.50 -3.28
C SER A 64 10.87 -5.17 -3.67
N HIS A 65 10.83 -4.85 -4.97
CA HIS A 65 10.13 -3.68 -5.49
C HIS A 65 8.61 -3.87 -5.43
N GLU A 66 8.12 -4.99 -5.92
CA GLU A 66 6.69 -5.36 -5.96
C GLU A 66 6.10 -5.43 -4.55
N ASN A 67 6.89 -5.86 -3.56
CA ASN A 67 6.48 -5.84 -2.15
C ASN A 67 6.21 -4.41 -1.66
N LYS A 68 7.03 -3.41 -2.04
CA LYS A 68 6.79 -2.00 -1.68
C LYS A 68 5.51 -1.46 -2.35
N VAL A 69 5.26 -1.82 -3.60
CA VAL A 69 4.04 -1.44 -4.34
C VAL A 69 2.81 -2.10 -3.73
N LEU A 70 2.86 -3.41 -3.45
CA LEU A 70 1.74 -4.15 -2.88
C LEU A 70 1.37 -3.71 -1.47
N ARG A 71 2.33 -3.23 -0.67
CA ARG A 71 2.04 -2.61 0.64
C ARG A 71 1.17 -1.37 0.49
N TYR A 72 1.47 -0.52 -0.50
CA TYR A 72 0.62 0.63 -0.81
C TYR A 72 -0.75 0.19 -1.30
N ILE A 73 -0.82 -0.74 -2.26
CA ILE A 73 -2.09 -1.27 -2.76
C ILE A 73 -2.93 -1.84 -1.61
N PHE A 74 -2.32 -2.50 -0.64
CA PHE A 74 -3.03 -3.03 0.51
C PHE A 74 -3.69 -1.93 1.33
N ILE A 75 -3.00 -0.82 1.60
CA ILE A 75 -3.60 0.36 2.24
C ILE A 75 -4.76 0.90 1.39
N TYR A 76 -4.54 1.05 0.08
CA TYR A 76 -5.52 1.59 -0.86
C TYR A 76 -6.81 0.75 -0.92
N THR A 77 -6.70 -0.58 -1.01
CA THR A 77 -7.87 -1.49 -0.98
C THR A 77 -8.63 -1.41 0.35
N ASN A 78 -7.93 -1.28 1.48
CA ASN A 78 -8.58 -1.08 2.77
C ASN A 78 -9.27 0.28 2.86
N ALA A 79 -8.76 1.31 2.18
CA ALA A 79 -9.42 2.61 2.10
C ALA A 79 -10.74 2.53 1.34
N GLY A 80 -10.76 1.76 0.24
CA GLY A 80 -11.99 1.44 -0.50
C GLY A 80 -13.03 0.73 0.37
N LEU A 81 -12.61 -0.32 1.10
CA LEU A 81 -13.49 -1.03 2.05
C LEU A 81 -14.02 -0.11 3.16
N LEU A 82 -13.16 0.75 3.72
CA LEU A 82 -13.52 1.73 4.74
C LEU A 82 -14.56 2.73 4.21
N ASN A 83 -14.36 3.25 3.00
CA ASN A 83 -15.26 4.23 2.39
C ASN A 83 -16.63 3.60 2.04
N GLN A 84 -16.65 2.33 1.63
CA GLN A 84 -17.88 1.55 1.45
C GLN A 84 -18.52 1.07 2.77
N LYS A 85 -17.95 1.44 3.92
CA LYS A 85 -18.43 1.04 5.27
C LYS A 85 -18.47 -0.48 5.48
N VAL A 86 -17.66 -1.23 4.74
CA VAL A 86 -17.50 -2.67 4.90
C VAL A 86 -16.69 -2.99 6.15
N ILE A 87 -15.74 -2.11 6.49
CA ILE A 87 -14.91 -2.20 7.70
C ILE A 87 -15.04 -0.91 8.53
N SER A 88 -14.84 -1.03 9.83
CA SER A 88 -14.77 0.12 10.76
C SER A 88 -13.43 0.86 10.66
N LYS A 89 -13.32 2.03 11.29
CA LYS A 89 -12.05 2.77 11.36
C LYS A 89 -11.01 2.03 12.19
N GLU A 90 -11.45 1.41 13.27
CA GLU A 90 -10.64 0.63 14.17
C GLU A 90 -10.09 -0.59 13.44
N GLU A 91 -10.94 -1.31 12.70
CA GLU A 91 -10.53 -2.44 11.87
C GLU A 91 -9.57 -2.01 10.75
N ALA A 92 -9.86 -0.89 10.08
CA ALA A 92 -9.00 -0.32 9.05
C ALA A 92 -7.59 -0.04 9.58
N TYR A 93 -7.47 0.61 10.75
CA TYR A 93 -6.19 0.84 11.41
C TYR A 93 -5.48 -0.47 11.78
N GLU A 94 -6.18 -1.41 12.42
CA GLU A 94 -5.62 -2.68 12.87
C GLU A 94 -5.06 -3.51 11.70
N LYS A 95 -5.72 -3.48 10.55
CA LYS A 95 -5.26 -4.19 9.35
C LYS A 95 -3.95 -3.65 8.78
N ILE A 96 -3.66 -2.35 8.91
CA ILE A 96 -2.49 -1.73 8.25
C ILE A 96 -1.39 -1.29 9.21
N LYS A 97 -1.62 -1.26 10.53
CA LYS A 97 -0.63 -0.76 11.51
C LYS A 97 0.74 -1.45 11.47
N TRP A 98 0.80 -2.70 10.99
CA TRP A 98 2.04 -3.45 10.83
C TRP A 98 2.94 -2.90 9.71
N LEU A 99 2.41 -2.04 8.82
CA LEU A 99 3.16 -1.35 7.77
C LEU A 99 3.98 -0.16 8.30
N LYS A 100 3.79 0.26 9.55
CA LYS A 100 4.65 1.29 10.16
C LYS A 100 6.12 0.84 10.13
N GLY A 101 6.99 1.74 9.72
CA GLY A 101 8.42 1.50 9.52
C GLY A 101 8.76 0.73 8.24
N LYS A 102 7.78 0.42 7.38
CA LYS A 102 8.01 -0.22 6.08
C LYS A 102 8.10 0.84 4.98
N GLU A 103 8.91 0.54 3.97
CA GLU A 103 8.99 1.33 2.75
C GLU A 103 7.87 0.94 1.77
N LEU A 104 7.26 1.95 1.15
CA LEU A 104 6.17 1.83 0.19
C LEU A 104 6.47 2.67 -1.06
N ILE A 105 5.92 2.25 -2.20
CA ILE A 105 5.93 2.99 -3.46
C ILE A 105 4.48 3.28 -3.85
N MET A 106 4.19 4.55 -4.11
CA MET A 106 2.87 5.06 -4.50
C MET A 106 2.72 5.02 -6.03
N PRO A 107 1.50 4.94 -6.58
CA PRO A 107 1.27 5.09 -8.01
C PRO A 107 1.68 6.49 -8.48
N ALA A 108 2.02 6.60 -9.76
CA ALA A 108 2.33 7.88 -10.37
C ALA A 108 1.08 8.78 -10.39
N HIS A 109 1.21 10.00 -9.90
CA HIS A 109 0.19 11.03 -9.97
C HIS A 109 0.71 12.27 -10.71
N PRO A 110 -0.12 12.94 -11.52
CA PRO A 110 0.28 14.21 -12.10
C PRO A 110 0.49 15.24 -10.99
N PHE A 111 1.52 16.06 -11.11
CA PHE A 111 1.71 17.20 -10.23
C PHE A 111 0.82 18.37 -10.66
N SER A 112 0.16 19.02 -9.70
CA SER A 112 -0.59 20.25 -9.93
C SER A 112 -0.55 21.15 -8.70
N SER A 113 -0.29 22.45 -8.90
CA SER A 113 -0.44 23.46 -7.85
C SER A 113 -1.89 23.89 -7.62
N ASP A 114 -2.78 23.60 -8.58
CA ASP A 114 -4.10 24.22 -8.67
C ASP A 114 -5.23 23.20 -8.40
N SER A 115 -4.88 21.93 -8.24
CA SER A 115 -5.82 20.84 -8.00
C SER A 115 -5.40 20.01 -6.80
N TYR A 116 -6.36 19.23 -6.32
CA TYR A 116 -6.28 18.45 -5.10
C TYR A 116 -6.95 17.08 -5.23
N ILE A 117 -7.37 16.67 -6.42
CA ILE A 117 -8.05 15.39 -6.65
C ILE A 117 -7.16 14.53 -7.51
N ASN A 118 -6.66 13.41 -6.96
CA ASN A 118 -5.80 12.45 -7.66
C ASN A 118 -4.53 13.08 -8.27
N VAL A 119 -4.01 14.11 -7.61
CA VAL A 119 -2.78 14.81 -7.99
C VAL A 119 -1.81 14.86 -6.81
N THR A 120 -0.55 15.09 -7.13
CA THR A 120 0.49 15.44 -6.15
C THR A 120 0.74 16.95 -6.18
N SER A 121 0.96 17.56 -5.02
CA SER A 121 1.30 18.99 -4.90
C SER A 121 2.37 19.20 -3.82
N LEU A 122 2.94 20.41 -3.73
CA LEU A 122 3.83 20.75 -2.62
C LEU A 122 3.03 21.21 -1.41
N ALA A 123 3.40 20.77 -0.21
CA ALA A 123 2.82 21.28 1.02
C ALA A 123 3.04 22.80 1.14
N GLU A 124 2.03 23.52 1.62
CA GLU A 124 2.12 24.97 1.80
C GLU A 124 3.17 25.35 2.85
N ASN A 125 3.23 24.58 3.94
CA ASN A 125 4.07 24.84 5.11
C ASN A 125 5.44 24.16 5.07
N ASN A 126 5.68 23.25 4.11
CA ASN A 126 6.96 22.58 3.94
C ASN A 126 7.22 22.25 2.47
N LYS A 127 8.07 23.04 1.81
CA LYS A 127 8.40 22.84 0.38
C LYS A 127 9.22 21.58 0.09
N SER A 128 9.69 20.87 1.11
CA SER A 128 10.31 19.54 0.98
C SER A 128 9.29 18.39 1.11
N THR A 129 8.00 18.68 1.24
CA THR A 129 6.96 17.66 1.39
C THR A 129 6.00 17.70 0.20
N PHE A 130 5.85 16.55 -0.46
CA PHE A 130 4.74 16.32 -1.37
C PHE A 130 3.48 15.93 -0.59
N ILE A 131 2.34 16.41 -1.05
CA ILE A 131 1.02 15.98 -0.59
C ILE A 131 0.28 15.34 -1.77
N SER A 132 -0.28 14.16 -1.56
CA SER A 132 -1.24 13.54 -2.47
C SER A 132 -2.57 13.37 -1.77
N MET A 133 -3.65 13.73 -2.48
CA MET A 133 -5.01 13.47 -2.07
C MET A 133 -5.60 12.45 -3.03
N VAL A 134 -5.78 11.24 -2.52
CA VAL A 134 -6.12 10.09 -3.34
C VAL A 134 -7.58 9.76 -3.16
N ASN A 135 -8.27 9.64 -4.29
CA ASN A 135 -9.70 9.43 -4.39
C ASN A 135 -10.01 8.22 -5.28
N ASN A 136 -11.27 7.81 -5.30
CA ASN A 136 -11.75 6.91 -6.35
C ASN A 136 -11.75 7.60 -7.72
N ALA A 137 -12.03 6.84 -8.79
CA ALA A 137 -11.98 7.33 -10.16
C ALA A 137 -12.93 8.51 -10.41
N ASN A 138 -14.06 8.54 -9.70
CA ASN A 138 -15.07 9.59 -9.81
C ASN A 138 -14.84 10.79 -8.88
N GLY A 139 -13.78 10.77 -8.03
CA GLY A 139 -13.50 11.84 -7.07
C GLY A 139 -14.51 12.00 -5.93
N THR A 140 -15.44 11.06 -5.77
CA THR A 140 -16.53 11.11 -4.77
C THR A 140 -16.15 10.49 -3.44
N GLN A 141 -15.19 9.57 -3.45
CA GLN A 141 -14.65 8.91 -2.26
C GLN A 141 -13.23 9.38 -2.05
N LEU A 142 -12.90 9.75 -0.82
CA LEU A 142 -11.57 10.15 -0.42
C LEU A 142 -10.95 9.00 0.37
N PHE A 143 -9.82 8.49 -0.11
CA PHE A 143 -9.17 7.29 0.42
C PHE A 143 -8.02 7.63 1.35
N SER A 144 -7.15 8.54 0.95
CA SER A 144 -5.99 8.91 1.75
C SER A 144 -5.55 10.36 1.51
N PHE A 145 -4.98 10.95 2.56
CA PHE A 145 -4.06 12.07 2.47
C PHE A 145 -2.66 11.54 2.76
N GLU A 146 -1.73 11.79 1.84
CA GLU A 146 -0.39 11.25 1.87
C GLU A 146 0.62 12.38 1.92
N TYR A 147 1.49 12.38 2.92
CA TYR A 147 2.50 13.41 3.11
C TYR A 147 3.87 12.76 3.02
N VAL A 148 4.64 13.06 1.98
CA VAL A 148 5.95 12.45 1.74
C VAL A 148 7.03 13.52 1.84
N THR A 149 7.83 13.45 2.90
CA THR A 149 8.93 14.40 3.09
C THR A 149 10.22 13.87 2.45
N ILE A 150 10.74 14.63 1.49
CA ILE A 150 11.97 14.32 0.76
C ILE A 150 13.18 14.79 1.56
N GLU A 151 14.08 13.87 1.90
CA GLU A 151 15.19 14.11 2.83
C GLU A 151 16.16 15.19 2.33
N ASP A 152 16.49 15.14 1.04
CA ASP A 152 17.37 16.09 0.38
C ASP A 152 16.63 17.32 -0.19
N GLY A 153 15.34 17.46 0.12
CA GLY A 153 14.46 18.47 -0.46
C GLY A 153 14.06 18.19 -1.91
N ILE A 154 13.20 19.06 -2.44
CA ILE A 154 12.70 18.99 -3.81
C ILE A 154 13.43 20.06 -4.62
N LYS A 155 14.09 19.65 -5.72
CA LYS A 155 14.99 20.52 -6.48
C LYS A 155 14.24 21.40 -7.48
N GLU A 156 13.18 20.87 -8.05
CA GLU A 156 12.34 21.54 -9.03
C GLU A 156 11.37 22.51 -8.34
N THR A 157 11.07 23.59 -9.04
CA THR A 157 9.99 24.51 -8.70
C THR A 157 8.63 23.89 -9.04
N ALA A 158 7.56 24.39 -8.40
CA ALA A 158 6.19 23.95 -8.71
C ALA A 158 5.84 24.13 -10.21
N ALA A 159 6.35 25.20 -10.85
CA ALA A 159 6.14 25.45 -12.27
C ALA A 159 6.83 24.40 -13.15
N GLU A 160 8.04 23.95 -12.77
CA GLU A 160 8.78 22.90 -13.49
C GLU A 160 8.18 21.51 -13.28
N LEU A 161 7.43 21.30 -12.20
CA LEU A 161 6.75 20.04 -11.90
C LEU A 161 5.37 19.96 -12.55
N ASN A 162 4.71 21.09 -12.83
CA ASN A 162 3.33 21.11 -13.28
C ASN A 162 3.05 20.21 -14.51
N GLY A 163 2.09 19.30 -14.35
CA GLY A 163 1.70 18.32 -15.36
C GLY A 163 2.59 17.08 -15.47
N LYS A 164 3.75 17.03 -14.79
CA LYS A 164 4.62 15.85 -14.78
C LYS A 164 4.04 14.75 -13.89
N LEU A 165 4.26 13.50 -14.27
CA LEU A 165 3.91 12.35 -13.45
C LEU A 165 4.99 12.11 -12.40
N ILE A 166 4.58 12.09 -11.13
CA ILE A 166 5.47 11.91 -9.98
C ILE A 166 5.14 10.58 -9.32
N VAL A 167 6.15 9.72 -9.18
CA VAL A 167 6.11 8.54 -8.31
C VAL A 167 6.75 8.93 -6.99
N LEU A 168 6.04 8.70 -5.89
CA LEU A 168 6.56 8.93 -4.55
C LEU A 168 6.89 7.59 -3.88
N SER A 169 7.97 7.57 -3.12
CA SER A 169 8.29 6.47 -2.22
C SER A 169 8.71 6.99 -0.85
N GLY A 170 8.60 6.15 0.18
CA GLY A 170 9.05 6.52 1.52
C GLY A 170 8.76 5.48 2.58
N THR A 171 9.30 5.70 3.77
CA THR A 171 9.04 4.88 4.96
C THR A 171 7.81 5.41 5.69
N LEU A 172 6.79 4.57 5.86
CA LEU A 172 5.55 4.93 6.55
C LEU A 172 5.79 5.11 8.05
N GLU A 173 5.70 6.34 8.54
CA GLU A 173 6.00 6.71 9.92
C GLU A 173 4.72 6.73 10.77
N GLU A 174 3.68 7.38 10.27
CA GLU A 174 2.42 7.61 10.99
C GLU A 174 1.22 7.20 10.14
N ILE A 175 0.25 6.61 10.81
CA ILE A 175 -1.03 6.19 10.26
C ILE A 175 -2.12 6.69 11.20
N SER A 176 -3.08 7.44 10.67
CA SER A 176 -4.33 7.74 11.35
C SER A 176 -5.52 7.50 10.44
N VAL A 177 -6.69 7.21 11.03
CA VAL A 177 -7.96 7.06 10.32
C VAL A 177 -8.88 8.20 10.74
N GLU A 178 -9.15 9.11 9.82
CA GLU A 178 -9.82 10.38 10.07
C GLU A 178 -11.16 10.49 9.34
N GLY A 179 -11.93 11.53 9.67
CA GLY A 179 -13.18 11.88 8.96
C GLY A 179 -14.39 11.04 9.38
N ASN A 180 -15.54 11.68 9.63
CA ASN A 180 -16.76 10.96 10.01
C ASN A 180 -17.56 10.54 8.77
N MET A 181 -18.01 11.51 7.97
CA MET A 181 -18.82 11.27 6.77
C MET A 181 -18.00 10.71 5.59
N LEU A 182 -16.74 11.14 5.47
CA LEU A 182 -15.77 10.67 4.48
C LEU A 182 -14.56 10.10 5.24
N PRO A 183 -14.66 8.86 5.75
CA PRO A 183 -13.57 8.22 6.46
C PRO A 183 -12.42 7.94 5.48
N ARG A 184 -11.19 8.22 5.92
CA ARG A 184 -9.98 8.15 5.09
C ARG A 184 -8.75 7.91 5.94
N TYR A 185 -7.66 7.49 5.32
CA TYR A 185 -6.36 7.50 5.97
C TYR A 185 -5.71 8.89 5.91
N LYS A 186 -4.90 9.19 6.92
CA LYS A 186 -3.82 10.17 6.82
C LYS A 186 -2.52 9.43 7.08
N LEU A 187 -1.60 9.53 6.13
CA LEU A 187 -0.38 8.77 6.06
C LEU A 187 0.81 9.74 6.01
N ILE A 188 1.75 9.59 6.93
CA ILE A 188 2.97 10.40 6.96
C ILE A 188 4.16 9.51 6.64
N PHE A 189 4.91 9.88 5.61
CA PHE A 189 6.10 9.19 5.16
C PHE A 189 7.34 10.05 5.37
N LYS A 190 8.40 9.40 5.85
CA LYS A 190 9.75 9.97 6.00
C LYS A 190 10.73 9.24 5.11
N LYS A 191 11.95 9.80 4.99
CA LYS A 191 12.99 9.28 4.09
C LYS A 191 12.43 9.10 2.68
N GLY A 192 11.66 10.11 2.25
CA GLY A 192 10.96 10.06 0.98
C GLY A 192 11.91 10.26 -0.17
N SER A 193 11.59 9.64 -1.31
CA SER A 193 12.17 9.95 -2.60
C SER A 193 11.05 10.15 -3.62
N TYR A 194 11.39 10.76 -4.75
CA TYR A 194 10.47 10.95 -5.85
C TYR A 194 11.17 10.70 -7.18
N GLU A 195 10.41 10.22 -8.14
CA GLU A 195 10.84 10.05 -9.53
C GLU A 195 9.85 10.80 -10.44
N ILE A 196 10.40 11.51 -11.42
CA ILE A 196 9.64 12.14 -12.49
C ILE A 196 9.62 11.16 -13.66
N ILE A 197 8.43 10.71 -14.06
CA ILE A 197 8.28 9.89 -15.27
C ILE A 197 8.27 10.83 -16.47
N GLU A 198 9.29 10.72 -17.32
CA GLU A 198 9.32 11.39 -18.62
C GLU A 198 8.40 10.63 -19.58
N ASN A 199 7.51 11.37 -20.26
CA ASN A 199 6.70 10.84 -21.35
C ASN A 199 7.48 10.79 -22.67
#